data_AF-A0A542XF27-F1
#
_entry.id   AF-A0A542XF27-F1
#
_cell.length_a   1.000
_cell.length_b   1.000
_cell.length_c   1.000
_cell.angle_alpha   90.00
_cell.angle_beta   90.00
_cell.angle_gamma   90.00
#
_symmetry.space_group_name_H-M   'P 1'
#
loop_
_entity.id
_entity.type
_entity.pdbx_description
1 polymer ?
#
loop_
_entity_poly.entity_id
_entity_poly.type
_entity_poly.pdbx_seq_one_letter_code
_entity_poly.pdbx_strand_id
1 'polypeptide(L)'
;MPDHERRVLTLASPATTLVLGTLLVLSTYAGRGPTAATVLLTGVLVAFGWPTLLGLPSPKGVRAVLTAAAAACVLAALAEPGPDLRWLPVALAVTLVGSFLHQLLRRDGRARLVATLGGTALGAGVLAAGACYVGVADAPDGPVLVAITVLAAVLSGLVDLLMHRTQHAEWALPLSMALGAAGGAVVGVAQGSVDAVPAFALGVASAGVSHAVRRVLTMLSSARWASAQVSVGAAALLLLGALPYVAAWALQR
;
A
#
# COMPACT_ATOMS: atom_id res chain seq x y z
N MET A 1 25.08 10.48 24.09
CA MET A 1 23.72 10.97 23.74
C MET A 1 23.39 10.34 22.40
N PRO A 2 22.49 9.34 22.33
CA PRO A 2 22.31 8.58 21.11
C PRO A 2 21.76 9.51 20.03
N ASP A 3 22.38 9.48 18.85
CA ASP A 3 21.92 10.21 17.67
C ASP A 3 20.43 9.93 17.48
N HIS A 4 19.60 10.97 17.62
CA HIS A 4 18.20 10.89 17.25
C HIS A 4 18.14 10.37 15.82
N GLU A 5 17.68 9.12 15.64
CA GLU A 5 17.44 8.49 14.34
C GLU A 5 16.51 9.39 13.53
N ARG A 6 17.08 10.31 12.75
CA ARG A 6 16.33 11.28 11.96
C ARG A 6 15.63 10.49 10.87
N ARG A 7 14.35 10.19 11.05
CA ARG A 7 13.56 9.60 9.96
C ARG A 7 13.67 10.51 8.75
N VAL A 8 13.80 9.89 7.59
CA VAL A 8 13.88 10.64 6.35
C VAL A 8 12.50 10.62 5.71
N LEU A 9 11.59 11.42 6.24
CA LEU A 9 10.30 11.68 5.61
C LEU A 9 10.43 12.97 4.80
N THR A 10 10.20 12.89 3.50
CA THR A 10 10.11 14.06 2.61
C THR A 10 8.67 14.26 2.17
N LEU A 11 8.38 15.43 1.60
CA LEU A 11 7.06 15.73 1.01
C LEU A 11 6.64 14.74 -0.09
N ALA A 12 7.60 14.04 -0.71
CA ALA A 12 7.33 13.13 -1.83
C ALA A 12 6.45 11.94 -1.42
N SER A 13 6.64 11.37 -0.22
CA SER A 13 5.84 10.22 0.24
C SER A 13 4.34 10.56 0.45
N PRO A 14 3.97 11.56 1.27
CA PRO A 14 2.57 11.95 1.42
C PRO A 14 1.98 12.51 0.13
N ALA A 15 2.76 13.24 -0.68
CA ALA A 15 2.29 13.70 -2.00
C ALA A 15 1.98 12.53 -2.94
N THR A 16 2.83 11.48 -2.95
CA THR A 16 2.56 10.26 -3.73
C THR A 16 1.28 9.58 -3.26
N THR A 17 1.08 9.49 -1.94
CA THR A 17 -0.14 8.90 -1.34
C THR A 17 -1.38 9.70 -1.76
N LEU A 18 -1.31 11.03 -1.72
CA LEU A 18 -2.39 11.91 -2.15
C LEU A 18 -2.72 11.75 -3.64
N VAL A 19 -1.72 11.82 -4.51
CA VAL A 19 -1.90 11.77 -5.98
C VAL A 19 -2.42 10.40 -6.40
N LEU A 20 -1.76 9.31 -5.99
CA LEU A 20 -2.18 7.95 -6.35
C LEU A 20 -3.48 7.56 -5.66
N GLY A 21 -3.70 8.02 -4.43
CA GLY A 21 -4.96 7.81 -3.70
C GLY A 21 -6.14 8.48 -4.40
N THR A 22 -5.98 9.75 -4.81
CA THR A 22 -7.01 10.47 -5.56
C THR A 22 -7.32 9.76 -6.88
N LEU A 23 -6.28 9.37 -7.62
CA LEU A 23 -6.44 8.60 -8.85
C LEU A 23 -7.16 7.28 -8.58
N LEU A 24 -6.84 6.58 -7.49
CA LEU A 24 -7.44 5.30 -7.13
C LEU A 24 -8.93 5.46 -6.83
N VAL A 25 -9.31 6.47 -6.04
CA VAL A 25 -10.72 6.78 -5.76
C VAL A 25 -11.48 7.06 -7.05
N LEU A 26 -10.98 7.99 -7.88
CA LEU A 26 -11.62 8.33 -9.16
C LEU A 26 -11.75 7.10 -10.08
N SER A 27 -10.71 6.28 -10.15
CA SER A 27 -10.72 5.06 -10.95
C SER A 27 -11.72 4.02 -10.43
N THR A 28 -11.91 3.94 -9.11
CA THR A 28 -12.88 3.02 -8.50
C THR A 28 -14.32 3.44 -8.77
N TYR A 29 -14.61 4.74 -8.76
CA TYR A 29 -15.90 5.24 -9.23
C TYR A 29 -16.11 5.03 -10.74
N ALA A 30 -15.03 5.00 -11.53
CA ALA A 30 -15.10 4.70 -12.97
C ALA A 30 -15.23 3.19 -13.28
N GLY A 31 -15.07 2.33 -12.27
CA GLY A 31 -15.23 0.88 -12.35
C GLY A 31 -13.93 0.09 -12.30
N ARG A 32 -14.06 -1.24 -12.37
CA ARG A 32 -12.99 -2.20 -12.10
C ARG A 32 -11.76 -2.07 -13.01
N GLY A 33 -11.95 -1.85 -14.31
CA GLY A 33 -10.86 -1.75 -15.28
C GLY A 33 -9.91 -0.59 -14.97
N PRO A 34 -10.41 0.65 -14.82
CA PRO A 34 -9.62 1.78 -14.35
C PRO A 34 -8.95 1.53 -12.99
N THR A 35 -9.63 0.92 -12.00
CA THR A 35 -9.01 0.56 -10.71
C THR A 35 -7.81 -0.35 -10.89
N ALA A 36 -7.95 -1.40 -11.71
CA ALA A 36 -6.86 -2.32 -12.02
C ALA A 36 -5.66 -1.61 -12.65
N ALA A 37 -5.90 -0.66 -13.57
CA ALA A 37 -4.83 0.14 -14.17
C ALA A 37 -4.11 1.02 -13.13
N THR A 38 -4.84 1.65 -12.22
CA THR A 38 -4.26 2.47 -11.13
C THR A 38 -3.46 1.63 -10.14
N VAL A 39 -3.98 0.45 -9.76
CA VAL A 39 -3.28 -0.49 -8.88
C VAL A 39 -2.01 -1.01 -9.55
N LEU A 40 -2.07 -1.35 -10.86
CA LEU A 40 -0.90 -1.77 -11.63
C LEU A 40 0.15 -0.66 -11.67
N LEU A 41 -0.25 0.57 -12.01
CA LEU A 41 0.65 1.73 -12.03
C LEU A 41 1.34 1.94 -10.68
N THR A 42 0.55 1.93 -9.59
CA THR A 42 1.05 2.08 -8.23
C THR A 42 2.00 0.93 -7.87
N GLY A 43 1.68 -0.31 -8.26
CA GLY A 43 2.51 -1.48 -8.05
C GLY A 43 3.83 -1.43 -8.82
N VAL A 44 3.83 -0.88 -10.04
CA VAL A 44 5.04 -0.62 -10.81
C VAL A 44 5.93 0.41 -10.09
N LEU A 45 5.35 1.49 -9.57
CA LEU A 45 6.11 2.48 -8.78
C LEU A 45 6.75 1.86 -7.54
N VAL A 46 6.02 0.99 -6.83
CA VAL A 46 6.60 0.17 -5.75
C VAL A 46 7.75 -0.67 -6.30
N ALA A 47 7.54 -1.47 -7.35
CA ALA A 47 8.58 -2.33 -7.92
C ALA A 47 9.88 -1.58 -8.23
N PHE A 48 9.81 -0.36 -8.77
CA PHE A 48 10.97 0.46 -9.09
C PHE A 48 11.71 1.02 -7.86
N GLY A 49 10.97 1.55 -6.88
CA GLY A 49 11.57 2.17 -5.69
C GLY A 49 11.92 1.20 -4.58
N TRP A 50 11.23 0.05 -4.48
CA TRP A 50 11.35 -0.92 -3.40
C TRP A 50 12.76 -1.50 -3.20
N PRO A 51 13.47 -2.00 -4.23
CA PRO A 51 14.84 -2.47 -4.04
C PRO A 51 15.82 -1.36 -3.66
N THR A 52 15.58 -0.11 -4.10
CA THR A 52 16.35 1.05 -3.64
C THR A 52 16.08 1.33 -2.16
N LEU A 53 14.80 1.32 -1.77
CA LEU A 53 14.34 1.53 -0.40
C LEU A 53 14.92 0.50 0.58
N LEU A 54 15.01 -0.77 0.19
CA LEU A 54 15.57 -1.85 1.01
C LEU A 54 17.10 -2.02 0.87
N GLY A 55 17.75 -1.25 0.00
CA GLY A 55 19.19 -1.36 -0.26
C GLY A 55 19.60 -2.76 -0.72
N LEU A 56 18.83 -3.35 -1.65
CA LEU A 56 19.06 -4.72 -2.12
C LEU A 56 20.23 -4.80 -3.11
N PRO A 57 21.02 -5.89 -3.07
CA PRO A 57 22.23 -6.03 -3.90
C PRO A 57 21.93 -6.19 -5.40
N SER A 58 20.78 -6.75 -5.78
CA SER A 58 20.41 -7.01 -7.19
C SER A 58 19.13 -6.26 -7.61
N PRO A 59 19.15 -4.91 -7.66
CA PRO A 59 17.94 -4.11 -7.80
C PRO A 59 17.22 -4.33 -9.14
N LYS A 60 17.95 -4.58 -10.24
CA LYS A 60 17.34 -4.79 -11.57
C LYS A 60 16.49 -6.06 -11.62
N GLY A 61 16.99 -7.16 -11.06
CA GLY A 61 16.26 -8.42 -11.05
C GLY A 61 15.07 -8.40 -10.11
N VAL A 62 15.22 -7.80 -8.93
CA VAL A 62 14.08 -7.60 -8.00
C VAL A 62 13.01 -6.71 -8.63
N ARG A 63 13.38 -5.63 -9.33
CA ARG A 63 12.44 -4.80 -10.09
C ARG A 63 11.65 -5.64 -11.09
N ALA A 64 12.34 -6.42 -11.91
CA ALA A 64 11.68 -7.26 -12.91
C ALA A 64 10.69 -8.26 -12.29
N VAL A 65 11.09 -8.94 -11.20
CA VAL A 65 10.22 -9.87 -10.47
C VAL A 65 9.00 -9.15 -9.89
N LEU A 66 9.18 -7.99 -9.25
CA LEU A 66 8.06 -7.24 -8.65
C LEU A 66 7.14 -6.61 -9.68
N THR A 67 7.66 -6.17 -10.83
CA THR A 67 6.82 -5.69 -11.94
C THR A 67 5.96 -6.82 -12.51
N ALA A 68 6.54 -8.00 -12.71
CA ALA A 68 5.79 -9.19 -13.11
C ALA A 68 4.77 -9.60 -12.04
N ALA A 69 5.12 -9.49 -10.76
CA ALA A 69 4.22 -9.76 -9.64
C ALA A 69 3.03 -8.79 -9.60
N ALA A 70 3.26 -7.50 -9.85
CA ALA A 70 2.20 -6.49 -9.90
C ALA A 70 1.19 -6.83 -11.02
N ALA A 71 1.70 -7.17 -12.21
CA ALA A 71 0.87 -7.62 -13.31
C ALA A 71 0.11 -8.92 -12.97
N ALA A 72 0.78 -9.92 -12.40
CA ALA A 72 0.16 -11.18 -12.02
C ALA A 72 -0.94 -11.01 -10.96
N CYS A 73 -0.72 -10.15 -9.95
CA CYS A 73 -1.73 -9.88 -8.91
C CYS A 73 -2.95 -9.17 -9.49
N VAL A 74 -2.75 -8.19 -10.39
CA VAL A 74 -3.85 -7.48 -11.05
C VAL A 74 -4.61 -8.40 -12.01
N LEU A 75 -3.91 -9.21 -12.80
CA LEU A 75 -4.54 -10.20 -13.69
C LEU A 75 -5.33 -11.24 -12.89
N ALA A 76 -4.78 -11.73 -11.78
CA ALA A 76 -5.49 -12.63 -10.87
C ALA A 76 -6.76 -11.98 -10.31
N ALA A 77 -6.68 -10.71 -9.93
CA ALA A 77 -7.81 -9.93 -9.45
C ALA A 77 -8.74 -9.43 -10.57
N LEU A 78 -8.47 -9.72 -11.85
CA LEU A 78 -9.37 -9.49 -12.99
C LEU A 78 -9.96 -10.79 -13.55
N ALA A 79 -9.41 -11.95 -13.17
CA ALA A 79 -9.73 -13.23 -13.76
C ALA A 79 -11.18 -13.68 -13.49
N GLU A 80 -11.76 -13.26 -12.35
CA GLU A 80 -13.10 -13.66 -11.94
C GLU A 80 -13.97 -12.44 -11.66
N PRO A 81 -15.21 -12.35 -12.18
CA PRO A 81 -16.12 -11.26 -11.84
C PRO A 81 -16.44 -11.23 -10.33
N GLY A 82 -16.61 -10.02 -9.76
CA GLY A 82 -16.92 -9.85 -8.33
C GLY A 82 -15.71 -9.94 -7.39
N PRO A 83 -15.95 -10.07 -6.07
CA PRO A 83 -14.92 -9.98 -5.03
C PRO A 83 -14.07 -11.25 -4.88
N ASP A 84 -14.19 -12.25 -5.76
CA ASP A 84 -13.44 -13.48 -5.60
C ASP A 84 -11.95 -13.28 -5.99
N LEU A 85 -11.05 -13.58 -5.05
CA LEU A 85 -9.60 -13.47 -5.19
C LEU A 85 -8.89 -14.84 -5.18
N ARG A 86 -9.58 -15.93 -5.57
CA ARG A 86 -9.03 -17.30 -5.60
C ARG A 86 -7.69 -17.45 -6.35
N TRP A 87 -7.43 -16.60 -7.34
CA TRP A 87 -6.19 -16.64 -8.14
C TRP A 87 -5.04 -15.83 -7.52
N LEU A 88 -5.31 -15.01 -6.52
CA LEU A 88 -4.29 -14.16 -5.90
C LEU A 88 -3.20 -14.98 -5.16
N PRO A 89 -3.52 -16.06 -4.42
CA PRO A 89 -2.50 -16.97 -3.89
C PRO A 89 -1.62 -17.59 -4.98
N VAL A 90 -2.19 -17.90 -6.15
CA VAL A 90 -1.43 -18.43 -7.30
C VAL A 90 -0.45 -17.39 -7.83
N ALA A 91 -0.87 -16.14 -7.99
CA ALA A 91 0.02 -15.04 -8.38
C ALA A 91 1.18 -14.83 -7.40
N LEU A 92 0.91 -14.93 -6.09
CA LEU A 92 1.94 -14.88 -5.06
C LEU A 92 2.91 -16.07 -5.14
N ALA A 93 2.40 -17.29 -5.32
CA ALA A 93 3.23 -18.49 -5.49
C ALA A 93 4.15 -18.37 -6.71
N VAL A 94 3.62 -17.94 -7.87
CA VAL A 94 4.39 -17.69 -9.09
C VAL A 94 5.46 -16.62 -8.85
N THR A 95 5.13 -15.56 -8.12
CA THR A 95 6.10 -14.51 -7.76
C THR A 95 7.24 -15.05 -6.90
N LEU A 96 6.94 -15.88 -5.91
CA LEU A 96 7.97 -16.50 -5.06
C LEU A 96 8.86 -17.44 -5.87
N VAL A 97 8.29 -18.29 -6.72
CA VAL A 97 9.05 -19.15 -7.65
C VAL A 97 9.95 -18.30 -8.56
N GLY A 98 9.42 -17.23 -9.16
CA GLY A 98 10.18 -16.30 -9.97
C GLY A 98 11.33 -15.63 -9.21
N SER A 99 11.10 -15.29 -7.94
CA SER A 99 12.14 -14.75 -7.05
C SER A 99 13.27 -15.77 -6.82
N PHE A 100 12.94 -17.05 -6.55
CA PHE A 100 13.95 -18.10 -6.40
C PHE A 100 14.72 -18.36 -7.69
N LEU A 101 14.04 -18.42 -8.84
CA LEU A 101 14.68 -18.56 -10.15
C LEU A 101 15.65 -17.40 -10.42
N HIS A 102 15.25 -16.17 -10.11
CA HIS A 102 16.14 -15.02 -10.19
C HIS A 102 17.39 -15.20 -9.32
N GLN A 103 17.25 -15.70 -8.09
CA GLN A 103 18.40 -15.94 -7.21
C GLN A 103 19.33 -17.06 -7.73
N LEU A 104 18.79 -18.11 -8.36
CA LEU A 104 19.59 -19.19 -8.94
C LEU A 104 20.45 -18.72 -10.12
N LEU A 105 19.93 -17.79 -10.93
CA LEU A 105 20.64 -17.21 -12.08
C LEU A 105 21.69 -16.18 -11.68
N ARG A 106 21.67 -15.72 -10.42
CA ARG A 106 22.55 -14.67 -9.93
C ARG A 106 23.97 -15.21 -9.72
N ARG A 107 24.98 -14.47 -10.18
CA ARG A 107 26.40 -14.90 -10.15
C ARG A 107 27.19 -14.24 -9.01
N ASP A 108 26.53 -13.45 -8.19
CA ASP A 108 27.11 -12.45 -7.28
C ASP A 108 27.59 -13.05 -5.93
N GLY A 109 28.01 -14.32 -5.91
CA GLY A 109 28.50 -15.00 -4.69
C GLY A 109 27.45 -15.21 -3.58
N ARG A 110 26.16 -14.96 -3.86
CA ARG A 110 25.00 -15.12 -2.96
C ARG A 110 24.98 -14.24 -1.70
N ALA A 111 25.64 -13.08 -1.74
CA ALA A 111 25.54 -12.11 -0.64
C ALA A 111 24.07 -11.71 -0.38
N ARG A 112 23.66 -11.75 0.91
CA ARG A 112 22.32 -11.30 1.39
C ARG A 112 21.13 -11.95 0.66
N LEU A 113 21.23 -13.24 0.33
CA LEU A 113 20.17 -14.03 -0.31
C LEU A 113 18.84 -13.92 0.45
N VAL A 114 18.87 -14.18 1.76
CA VAL A 114 17.67 -14.13 2.62
C VAL A 114 17.04 -12.75 2.63
N ALA A 115 17.84 -11.68 2.73
CA ALA A 115 17.32 -10.32 2.70
C ALA A 115 16.69 -9.96 1.33
N THR A 116 17.26 -10.47 0.24
CA THR A 116 16.70 -10.24 -1.10
C THR A 116 15.39 -11.00 -1.28
N LEU A 117 15.34 -12.26 -0.88
CA LEU A 117 14.11 -13.07 -0.93
C LEU A 117 13.02 -12.50 -0.03
N GLY A 118 13.35 -12.18 1.23
CA GLY A 118 12.43 -11.58 2.19
C GLY A 118 11.92 -10.21 1.72
N GLY A 119 12.80 -9.35 1.21
CA GLY A 119 12.42 -8.07 0.63
C GLY A 119 11.50 -8.21 -0.58
N THR A 120 11.75 -9.19 -1.45
CA THR A 120 10.90 -9.47 -2.62
C THR A 120 9.55 -10.05 -2.21
N ALA A 121 9.51 -10.96 -1.22
CA ALA A 121 8.28 -11.53 -0.68
C ALA A 121 7.42 -10.47 0.01
N LEU A 122 8.02 -9.57 0.80
CA LEU A 122 7.32 -8.42 1.40
C LEU A 122 6.75 -7.50 0.32
N GLY A 123 7.52 -7.21 -0.73
CA GLY A 123 7.03 -6.43 -1.88
C GLY A 123 5.85 -7.10 -2.58
N ALA A 124 5.92 -8.42 -2.81
CA ALA A 124 4.82 -9.19 -3.38
C ALA A 124 3.56 -9.14 -2.50
N GLY A 125 3.70 -9.22 -1.17
CA GLY A 125 2.58 -9.06 -0.24
C GLY A 125 1.92 -7.69 -0.31
N VAL A 126 2.70 -6.61 -0.42
CA VAL A 126 2.17 -5.25 -0.64
C VAL A 126 1.38 -5.16 -1.95
N LEU A 127 1.90 -5.75 -3.03
CA LEU A 127 1.24 -5.78 -4.34
C LEU A 127 -0.07 -6.57 -4.30
N ALA A 128 -0.08 -7.72 -3.64
CA ALA A 128 -1.27 -8.54 -3.48
C ALA A 128 -2.34 -7.85 -2.63
N ALA A 129 -1.96 -7.21 -1.51
CA ALA A 129 -2.89 -6.38 -0.74
C ALA A 129 -3.49 -5.26 -1.59
N GLY A 130 -2.69 -4.66 -2.49
CA GLY A 130 -3.17 -3.66 -3.45
C GLY A 130 -4.19 -4.20 -4.44
N ALA A 131 -4.03 -5.45 -4.90
CA ALA A 131 -4.96 -6.09 -5.83
C ALA A 131 -6.36 -6.28 -5.23
N CYS A 132 -6.50 -6.30 -3.90
CA CYS A 132 -7.80 -6.35 -3.24
C CYS A 132 -8.69 -5.13 -3.54
N TYR A 133 -8.11 -3.97 -3.90
CA TYR A 133 -8.89 -2.83 -4.39
C TYR A 133 -9.66 -3.15 -5.68
N VAL A 134 -9.10 -3.99 -6.54
CA VAL A 134 -9.76 -4.42 -7.79
C VAL A 134 -10.95 -5.31 -7.49
N GLY A 135 -10.82 -6.24 -6.53
CA GLY A 135 -11.93 -7.10 -6.10
C GLY A 135 -13.06 -6.33 -5.42
N VAL A 136 -12.72 -5.29 -4.65
CA VAL A 136 -13.73 -4.46 -3.97
C VAL A 136 -14.45 -3.49 -4.92
N ALA A 137 -13.88 -3.18 -6.09
CA ALA A 137 -14.46 -2.21 -7.02
C ALA A 137 -15.86 -2.59 -7.52
N ASP A 138 -16.17 -3.89 -7.58
CA ASP A 138 -17.48 -4.41 -7.99
C ASP A 138 -18.45 -4.57 -6.81
N ALA A 139 -18.01 -4.37 -5.56
CA ALA A 139 -18.87 -4.48 -4.39
C ALA A 139 -19.83 -3.27 -4.30
N PRO A 140 -21.06 -3.44 -3.77
CA PRO A 140 -22.05 -2.35 -3.69
C PRO A 140 -21.51 -1.05 -3.05
N ASP A 141 -20.78 -1.18 -1.94
CA ASP A 141 -20.16 -0.04 -1.23
C ASP A 141 -18.67 0.14 -1.54
N GLY A 142 -18.15 -0.60 -2.52
CA GLY A 142 -16.74 -0.64 -2.88
C GLY A 142 -16.08 0.74 -3.02
N PRO A 143 -16.58 1.61 -3.90
CA PRO A 143 -16.04 2.96 -4.09
C PRO A 143 -16.01 3.81 -2.80
N VAL A 144 -17.04 3.68 -1.95
CA VAL A 144 -17.13 4.42 -0.68
C VAL A 144 -16.10 3.90 0.34
N LEU A 145 -15.96 2.57 0.47
CA LEU A 145 -14.96 1.95 1.34
C LEU A 145 -13.53 2.30 0.90
N VAL A 146 -13.26 2.35 -0.41
CA VAL A 146 -11.98 2.82 -0.95
C VAL A 146 -11.76 4.30 -0.63
N ALA A 147 -12.77 5.16 -0.80
CA ALA A 147 -12.67 6.58 -0.47
C ALA A 147 -12.35 6.82 1.01
N ILE A 148 -13.01 6.10 1.94
CA ILE A 148 -12.71 6.13 3.38
C ILE A 148 -11.24 5.77 3.63
N THR A 149 -10.80 4.64 3.07
CA THR A 149 -9.44 4.11 3.24
C THR A 149 -8.38 5.10 2.76
N VAL A 150 -8.59 5.66 1.57
CA VAL A 150 -7.69 6.63 0.95
C VAL A 150 -7.64 7.94 1.73
N LEU A 151 -8.80 8.49 2.12
CA LEU A 151 -8.85 9.73 2.88
C LEU A 151 -8.10 9.59 4.22
N ALA A 152 -8.32 8.47 4.93
CA ALA A 152 -7.61 8.18 6.16
C ALA A 152 -6.08 8.07 5.95
N ALA A 153 -5.63 7.44 4.86
CA ALA A 153 -4.22 7.36 4.50
C ALA A 153 -3.58 8.73 4.23
N VAL A 154 -4.31 9.60 3.52
CA VAL A 154 -3.90 10.98 3.21
C VAL A 154 -3.79 11.81 4.49
N LEU A 155 -4.81 11.79 5.34
CA LEU A 155 -4.81 12.51 6.61
C LEU A 155 -3.66 12.05 7.52
N SER A 156 -3.42 10.74 7.60
CA SER A 156 -2.26 10.21 8.31
C SER A 156 -0.93 10.70 7.72
N GLY A 157 -0.81 10.78 6.39
CA GLY A 157 0.39 11.32 5.74
C GLY A 157 0.63 12.80 6.04
N LEU A 158 -0.44 13.59 6.21
CA LEU A 158 -0.36 14.98 6.64
C LEU A 158 0.07 15.10 8.10
N VAL A 159 -0.47 14.26 8.99
CA VAL A 159 -0.04 14.21 10.39
C VAL A 159 1.44 13.84 10.49
N ASP A 160 1.88 12.84 9.72
CA ASP A 160 3.28 12.45 9.65
C ASP A 160 4.17 13.63 9.24
N LEU A 161 3.78 14.35 8.20
CA LEU A 161 4.53 15.50 7.72
C LEU A 161 4.63 16.62 8.76
N LEU A 162 3.53 16.95 9.44
CA LEU A 162 3.44 18.03 10.41
C LEU A 162 4.17 17.70 11.71
N MET A 163 4.08 16.45 12.17
CA MET A 163 4.59 16.06 13.50
C MET A 163 6.01 15.49 13.46
N HIS A 164 6.53 15.09 12.29
CA HIS A 164 7.83 14.41 12.16
C HIS A 164 9.03 15.17 12.77
N ARG A 165 8.97 16.51 12.84
CA ARG A 165 10.04 17.34 13.41
C ARG A 165 9.74 17.92 14.79
N THR A 166 8.62 17.55 15.39
CA THR A 166 8.17 18.13 16.67
C THR A 166 8.56 17.23 17.85
N GLN A 167 8.70 17.83 19.03
CA GLN A 167 8.87 17.09 20.30
C GLN A 167 7.67 16.19 20.65
N HIS A 168 6.53 16.37 19.96
CA HIS A 168 5.29 15.63 20.18
C HIS A 168 5.08 14.51 19.14
N ALA A 169 6.14 13.99 18.51
CA ALA A 169 6.04 12.93 17.51
C ALA A 169 5.36 11.64 18.02
N GLU A 170 5.28 11.44 19.34
CA GLU A 170 4.52 10.36 19.96
C GLU A 170 3.00 10.46 19.72
N TRP A 171 2.47 11.67 19.58
CA TRP A 171 1.04 11.94 19.32
C TRP A 171 0.64 11.72 17.85
N ALA A 172 1.60 11.51 16.96
CA ALA A 172 1.32 11.35 15.53
C ALA A 172 0.42 10.13 15.23
N LEU A 173 0.60 9.01 15.94
CA LEU A 173 -0.24 7.83 15.76
C LEU A 173 -1.69 8.05 16.23
N PRO A 174 -1.97 8.43 17.50
CA PRO A 174 -3.34 8.62 17.95
C PRO A 174 -4.04 9.74 17.16
N LEU A 175 -3.32 10.81 16.79
CA LEU A 175 -3.88 11.88 15.96
C LEU A 175 -4.21 11.39 14.54
N SER A 176 -3.34 10.59 13.92
CA SER A 176 -3.64 9.96 12.62
C SER A 176 -4.88 9.09 12.71
N MET A 177 -5.00 8.26 13.75
CA MET A 177 -6.16 7.39 13.94
C MET A 177 -7.44 8.18 14.17
N ALA A 178 -7.40 9.23 15.00
CA ALA A 178 -8.55 10.10 15.25
C ALA A 178 -9.03 10.83 13.98
N LEU A 179 -8.10 11.40 13.20
CA LEU A 179 -8.44 12.05 11.93
C LEU A 179 -8.92 11.03 10.88
N GLY A 180 -8.33 9.84 10.84
CA GLY A 180 -8.81 8.74 10.00
C GLY A 180 -10.24 8.33 10.34
N ALA A 181 -10.55 8.21 11.62
CA ALA A 181 -11.89 7.90 12.13
C ALA A 181 -12.91 8.96 11.72
N ALA A 182 -12.56 10.24 11.93
CA ALA A 182 -13.39 11.37 11.55
C ALA A 182 -13.60 11.43 10.03
N GLY A 183 -12.54 11.26 9.23
CA GLY A 183 -12.63 11.21 7.78
C GLY A 183 -13.51 10.06 7.29
N GLY A 184 -13.38 8.88 7.89
CA GLY A 184 -14.23 7.73 7.58
C GLY A 184 -15.70 8.00 7.89
N ALA A 185 -16.00 8.51 9.09
CA ALA A 185 -17.37 8.87 9.48
C ALA A 185 -17.97 9.94 8.55
N VAL A 186 -17.21 10.98 8.19
CA VAL A 186 -17.67 12.03 7.26
C VAL A 186 -18.01 11.45 5.89
N VAL A 187 -17.16 10.60 5.32
CA VAL A 187 -17.43 9.97 4.01
C VAL A 187 -18.63 9.02 4.09
N GLY A 188 -18.72 8.19 5.14
CA GLY A 188 -19.84 7.27 5.36
C GLY A 188 -21.18 8.01 5.46
N VAL A 189 -21.24 9.08 6.28
CA VAL A 189 -22.45 9.91 6.42
C VAL A 189 -22.78 10.66 5.13
N ALA A 190 -21.79 11.20 4.42
CA ALA A 190 -22.01 11.97 3.19
C ALA A 190 -22.54 11.10 2.03
N GLN A 191 -22.13 9.83 1.96
CA GLN A 191 -22.57 8.89 0.92
C GLN A 191 -23.83 8.12 1.33
N GLY A 192 -24.08 7.95 2.63
CA GLY A 192 -25.29 7.31 3.16
C GLY A 192 -25.42 5.80 2.90
N SER A 193 -24.41 5.18 2.28
CA SER A 193 -24.42 3.76 1.91
C SER A 193 -23.72 2.86 2.93
N VAL A 194 -22.83 3.43 3.76
CA VAL A 194 -22.10 2.70 4.81
C VAL A 194 -22.41 3.31 6.17
N ASP A 195 -22.80 2.47 7.13
CA ASP A 195 -23.06 2.89 8.50
C ASP A 195 -21.85 3.60 9.15
N ALA A 196 -22.13 4.54 10.05
CA ALA A 196 -21.09 5.37 10.67
C ALA A 196 -20.05 4.55 11.47
N VAL A 197 -20.47 3.46 12.12
CA VAL A 197 -19.60 2.61 12.94
C VAL A 197 -18.55 1.85 12.10
N PRO A 198 -18.91 1.07 11.06
CA PRO A 198 -17.92 0.43 10.20
C PRO A 198 -17.07 1.44 9.43
N ALA A 199 -17.64 2.58 9.01
CA ALA A 199 -16.88 3.65 8.36
C ALA A 199 -15.82 4.26 9.30
N PHE A 200 -16.17 4.49 10.57
CA PHE A 200 -15.26 4.94 11.61
C PHE A 200 -14.12 3.92 11.84
N ALA A 201 -14.47 2.65 12.02
CA ALA A 201 -13.49 1.59 12.28
C ALA A 201 -12.51 1.41 11.10
N LEU A 202 -13.01 1.44 9.87
CA LEU A 202 -12.19 1.37 8.65
C LEU A 202 -11.25 2.58 8.57
N GLY A 203 -11.72 3.78 8.88
CA GLY A 203 -10.92 4.99 8.93
C GLY A 203 -9.78 4.92 9.96
N VAL A 204 -10.07 4.45 11.17
CA VAL A 204 -9.06 4.22 12.23
C VAL A 204 -8.00 3.23 11.76
N ALA A 205 -8.42 2.06 11.27
CA ALA A 205 -7.51 1.00 10.84
C ALA A 205 -6.62 1.48 9.68
N SER A 206 -7.22 2.16 8.69
CA SER A 206 -6.51 2.64 7.50
C SER A 206 -5.45 3.68 7.84
N ALA A 207 -5.78 4.67 8.67
CA ALA A 207 -4.81 5.67 9.10
C ALA A 207 -3.68 5.06 9.96
N GLY A 208 -4.02 4.16 10.89
CA GLY A 208 -3.04 3.49 11.74
C GLY A 208 -2.05 2.64 10.93
N VAL A 209 -2.54 1.82 9.99
CA VAL A 209 -1.69 1.00 9.12
C VAL A 209 -0.83 1.88 8.21
N SER A 210 -1.41 2.93 7.61
CA SER A 210 -0.66 3.83 6.72
C SER A 210 0.47 4.56 7.47
N HIS A 211 0.20 5.04 8.68
CA HIS A 211 1.19 5.61 9.60
C HIS A 211 2.30 4.59 9.91
N ALA A 212 1.91 3.37 10.33
CA ALA A 212 2.86 2.33 10.71
C ALA A 212 3.80 1.95 9.56
N VAL A 213 3.27 1.81 8.34
CA VAL A 213 4.07 1.52 7.15
C VAL A 213 5.08 2.63 6.88
N ARG A 214 4.64 3.89 6.83
CA ARG A 214 5.55 5.03 6.62
C ARG A 214 6.60 5.09 7.73
N ARG A 215 6.19 4.90 8.98
CA ARG A 215 7.10 4.88 10.13
C ARG A 215 8.16 3.79 10.01
N VAL A 216 7.80 2.56 9.67
CA VAL A 216 8.76 1.46 9.52
C VAL A 216 9.71 1.71 8.35
N LEU A 217 9.18 2.12 7.19
CA LEU A 217 10.00 2.24 5.98
C LEU A 217 10.91 3.48 5.98
N THR A 218 10.51 4.57 6.63
CA THR A 218 11.32 5.80 6.70
C THR A 218 12.48 5.75 7.70
N MET A 219 12.56 4.69 8.50
CA MET A 219 13.71 4.39 9.36
C MET A 219 14.89 3.81 8.56
N LEU A 220 14.64 3.31 7.35
CA LEU A 220 15.69 2.79 6.49
C LEU A 220 16.57 3.94 5.97
N SER A 221 17.89 3.81 6.08
CA SER A 221 18.84 4.86 5.65
C SER A 221 18.72 5.20 4.16
N SER A 222 18.32 4.23 3.34
CA SER A 222 18.02 4.34 1.91
C SER A 222 16.70 5.05 1.60
N ALA A 223 15.84 5.30 2.59
CA ALA A 223 14.60 6.04 2.38
C ALA A 223 14.85 7.46 1.87
N ARG A 224 16.05 8.04 2.06
CA ARG A 224 16.39 9.39 1.59
C ARG A 224 16.28 9.64 0.09
N TRP A 225 16.30 8.58 -0.72
CA TRP A 225 16.24 8.72 -2.17
C TRP A 225 14.81 8.98 -2.65
N ALA A 226 14.65 9.84 -3.66
CA ALA A 226 13.32 10.21 -4.17
C ALA A 226 12.48 8.99 -4.62
N SER A 227 13.11 8.04 -5.33
CA SER A 227 12.45 6.80 -5.76
C SER A 227 12.01 5.93 -4.58
N ALA A 228 12.78 5.91 -3.49
CA ALA A 228 12.40 5.22 -2.27
C ALA A 228 11.19 5.89 -1.61
N GLN A 229 11.15 7.23 -1.53
CA GLN A 229 10.01 7.97 -0.98
C GLN A 229 8.71 7.75 -1.77
N VAL A 230 8.78 7.73 -3.10
CA VAL A 230 7.64 7.38 -3.96
C VAL A 230 7.14 5.98 -3.63
N SER A 231 8.05 5.01 -3.50
CA SER A 231 7.68 3.64 -3.11
C SER A 231 7.11 3.54 -1.69
N VAL A 232 7.55 4.37 -0.75
CA VAL A 232 6.98 4.42 0.61
C VAL A 232 5.53 4.89 0.55
N GLY A 233 5.24 5.98 -0.16
CA GLY A 233 3.87 6.47 -0.33
C GLY A 233 2.97 5.47 -1.05
N ALA A 234 3.45 4.89 -2.15
CA ALA A 234 2.73 3.88 -2.90
C ALA A 234 2.47 2.59 -2.08
N ALA A 235 3.46 2.11 -1.32
CA ALA A 235 3.29 0.93 -0.46
C ALA A 235 2.32 1.18 0.70
N ALA A 236 2.37 2.37 1.31
CA ALA A 236 1.44 2.77 2.37
C ALA A 236 -0.01 2.93 1.89
N LEU A 237 -0.22 2.99 0.57
CA LEU A 237 -1.54 2.98 -0.07
C LEU A 237 -1.97 1.56 -0.48
N LEU A 238 -1.10 0.80 -1.15
CA LEU A 238 -1.43 -0.56 -1.61
C LEU A 238 -1.67 -1.53 -0.47
N LEU A 239 -0.89 -1.46 0.62
CA LEU A 239 -1.07 -2.37 1.76
C LEU A 239 -2.46 -2.25 2.39
N LEU A 240 -3.10 -1.09 2.25
CA LEU A 240 -4.43 -0.85 2.78
C LEU A 240 -5.53 -1.56 1.99
N GLY A 241 -5.29 -2.04 0.77
CA GLY A 241 -6.34 -2.61 -0.09
C GLY A 241 -7.06 -3.83 0.52
N ALA A 242 -6.42 -4.55 1.45
CA ALA A 242 -7.07 -5.61 2.20
C ALA A 242 -8.16 -5.11 3.16
N LEU A 243 -8.07 -3.88 3.67
CA LEU A 243 -9.02 -3.32 4.63
C LEU A 243 -10.42 -3.08 4.04
N PRO A 244 -10.60 -2.33 2.93
CA PRO A 244 -11.92 -2.16 2.34
C PRO A 244 -12.47 -3.49 1.82
N TYR A 245 -11.61 -4.41 1.36
CA TYR A 245 -12.02 -5.76 0.97
C TYR A 245 -12.63 -6.55 2.13
N VAL A 246 -11.95 -6.58 3.28
CA VAL A 246 -12.47 -7.24 4.50
C VAL A 246 -13.72 -6.54 5.02
N ALA A 247 -13.77 -5.20 4.95
CA ALA A 247 -14.97 -4.45 5.33
C ALA A 247 -16.17 -4.79 4.43
N ALA A 248 -15.99 -4.83 3.11
CA ALA A 248 -17.04 -5.22 2.17
C ALA A 248 -17.54 -6.64 2.44
N TRP A 249 -16.63 -7.57 2.70
CA TRP A 249 -16.98 -8.94 3.07
C TRP A 249 -17.75 -9.03 4.39
N ALA A 250 -17.36 -8.22 5.39
CA ALA A 250 -18.01 -8.22 6.70
C ALA A 250 -19.43 -7.62 6.65
N LEU A 251 -19.67 -6.62 5.79
CA LEU A 251 -20.98 -5.99 5.60
C LEU A 251 -21.98 -6.87 4.83
N GLN A 252 -21.50 -7.86 4.08
CA GLN A 252 -22.33 -8.78 3.29
C GLN A 252 -22.73 -10.07 4.03
N ARG A 253 -22.29 -10.23 5.28
CA ARG A 253 -22.64 -11.37 6.14
C ARG A 253 -23.77 -11.02 7.10
#